data_AF-A0A926E550-F1
#
_entry.id   AF-A0A926E550-F1
#
_cell.length_a   1.000
_cell.length_b   1.000
_cell.length_c   1.000
_cell.angle_alpha   90.00
_cell.angle_beta   90.00
_cell.angle_gamma   90.00
#
_symmetry.space_group_name_H-M   'P 1'
#
loop_
_entity.id
_entity.type
_entity.pdbx_description
1 polymer ?
#
loop_
_entity_poly.entity_id
_entity_poly.type
_entity_poly.pdbx_seq_one_letter_code
_entity_poly.pdbx_strand_id
1 'polypeptide(L)' 'MSGKKMGRPTDNPLTVRIGVRLDPKTINMLDEYCKVNNLRKSEVVRQAIIQYISE' A
#
# COMPACT_ATOMS: atom_id res chain seq x y z
N MET A 1 18.11 2.39 36.19
CA MET A 1 17.47 3.24 35.16
C MET A 1 17.28 2.41 33.89
N SER A 2 16.12 1.77 33.73
CA SER A 2 15.86 0.90 32.57
C SER A 2 15.27 1.74 31.44
N GLY A 3 16.10 2.08 30.45
CA GLY A 3 15.67 2.84 29.26
C GLY A 3 14.61 2.06 28.51
N LYS A 4 13.38 2.60 28.44
CA LYS A 4 12.32 2.06 27.59
C LYS A 4 12.85 1.98 26.17
N LYS A 5 12.89 0.78 25.59
CA LYS A 5 13.14 0.57 24.17
C LYS A 5 12.00 1.25 23.41
N MET A 6 12.22 2.48 22.98
CA MET A 6 11.27 3.19 22.11
C MET A 6 11.16 2.36 20.83
N GLY A 7 10.04 1.66 20.65
CA GLY A 7 9.72 1.03 19.36
C GLY A 7 9.74 2.10 18.26
N ARG A 8 10.00 1.70 17.01
CA ARG A 8 10.09 2.61 15.87
C ARG A 8 8.84 3.51 15.83
N PRO A 9 8.95 4.82 16.10
CA PRO A 9 7.80 5.71 16.08
C PRO A 9 7.35 5.80 14.63
N THR A 10 6.27 5.09 14.33
CA THR A 10 5.66 5.10 13.00
C THR A 10 4.25 5.61 13.24
N ASP A 11 3.98 6.87 12.91
CA ASP A 11 2.69 7.54 13.17
C ASP A 11 1.51 6.91 12.43
N ASN A 12 1.77 6.06 11.44
CA ASN A 12 0.72 5.34 10.74
C ASN A 12 1.23 3.97 10.26
N PRO A 13 1.28 2.96 11.14
CA PRO A 13 1.69 1.64 10.74
C PRO A 13 0.59 1.07 9.83
N LEU A 14 0.95 0.74 8.58
CA LEU A 14 0.12 -0.08 7.69
C LEU A 14 0.10 -1.51 8.26
N THR A 15 -0.71 -1.72 9.30
CA THR A 15 -0.78 -2.97 10.08
C THR A 15 -1.60 -4.05 9.38
N VAL A 16 -2.51 -3.65 8.49
CA VAL A 16 -3.40 -4.57 7.77
C VAL A 16 -2.71 -5.04 6.49
N ARG A 17 -2.46 -6.36 6.42
CA ARG A 17 -2.04 -7.03 5.18
C ARG A 17 -3.26 -7.62 4.49
N ILE A 18 -3.40 -7.33 3.20
CA ILE A 18 -4.44 -7.92 2.35
C ILE A 18 -3.75 -8.78 1.30
N GLY A 19 -4.11 -10.06 1.22
CA GLY A 19 -3.68 -10.96 0.14
C GLY A 19 -4.84 -11.20 -0.82
N VAL A 20 -4.85 -10.53 -1.96
CA VAL A 20 -5.87 -10.69 -3.01
C VAL A 20 -5.26 -11.43 -4.18
N ARG A 21 -6.02 -12.35 -4.78
CA ARG A 21 -5.66 -12.96 -6.07
C ARG A 21 -6.11 -12.02 -7.18
N LEU A 22 -5.18 -11.62 -8.03
CA LEU A 22 -5.42 -10.73 -9.15
C LEU A 22 -5.01 -11.44 -10.45
N ASP A 23 -5.69 -11.11 -11.53
CA ASP A 23 -5.32 -11.61 -12.85
C ASP A 23 -3.97 -11.04 -13.31
N PRO A 24 -3.21 -11.78 -14.16
CA PRO A 24 -1.94 -11.31 -14.69
C PRO A 24 -2.05 -9.97 -15.42
N LYS A 25 -3.17 -9.75 -16.13
CA LYS A 25 -3.43 -8.49 -16.84
C LYS A 25 -3.52 -7.31 -15.88
N THR A 26 -4.25 -7.47 -14.77
CA THR A 26 -4.45 -6.43 -13.76
C THR A 26 -3.15 -6.08 -13.06
N ILE A 27 -2.30 -7.07 -12.76
CA ILE A 27 -0.97 -6.83 -12.21
C ILE A 27 -0.07 -6.07 -13.18
N ASN A 28 -0.11 -6.39 -14.47
CA ASN A 28 0.67 -5.66 -15.47
C ASN A 28 0.23 -4.20 -15.57
N MET A 29 -1.08 -3.93 -15.61
CA MET A 29 -1.61 -2.56 -15.62
C MET A 29 -1.20 -1.80 -14.36
N LEU A 30 -1.25 -2.45 -13.19
CA LEU A 30 -0.81 -1.87 -11.93
C LEU A 30 0.68 -1.51 -11.97
N ASP A 31 1.52 -2.40 -12.52
CA ASP A 31 2.97 -2.20 -12.60
C ASP A 31 3.35 -1.09 -13.58
N GLU A 32 2.67 -0.99 -14.71
CA GLU A 32 2.84 0.13 -15.65
C GLU A 32 2.42 1.45 -15.01
N TYR A 33 1.27 1.48 -14.35
CA TYR A 33 0.81 2.68 -13.64
C TYR A 33 1.79 3.10 -12.53
N CYS A 34 2.33 2.15 -11.78
CA CYS A 34 3.36 2.41 -10.78
C CYS A 34 4.64 2.99 -11.39
N LYS A 35 5.07 2.48 -12.55
CA LYS A 35 6.27 2.97 -13.26
C LYS A 35 6.08 4.41 -13.77
N VAL A 36 4.94 4.71 -14.36
CA VAL A 36 4.66 6.06 -14.92
C VAL A 36 4.55 7.10 -13.80
N ASN A 37 3.90 6.76 -12.69
CA ASN A 37 3.66 7.69 -11.58
C ASN A 37 4.74 7.64 -10.49
N ASN A 38 5.73 6.76 -10.61
CA ASN A 38 6.77 6.51 -9.61
C ASN A 38 6.21 6.21 -8.20
N LEU A 39 5.08 5.50 -8.15
CA LEU A 39 4.35 5.15 -6.92
C LEU A 39 4.64 3.71 -6.50
N ARG A 40 4.46 3.41 -5.20
CA ARG A 40 4.54 2.05 -4.70
C ARG A 40 3.24 1.30 -4.97
N LYS A 41 3.32 0.00 -5.30
CA LYS A 41 2.14 -0.86 -5.52
C LYS A 41 1.12 -0.77 -4.38
N SER A 42 1.60 -0.75 -3.13
CA SER A 42 0.75 -0.62 -1.93
C SER A 42 -0.01 0.71 -1.86
N GLU A 43 0.59 1.79 -2.37
CA GLU A 43 -0.01 3.12 -2.36
C GLU A 43 -1.07 3.24 -3.46
N VAL A 44 -0.78 2.72 -4.65
CA VAL A 44 -1.71 2.68 -5.77
C VAL A 44 -2.94 1.83 -5.44
N VAL A 45 -2.76 0.64 -4.84
CA VAL A 45 -3.88 -0.20 -4.41
C VAL A 45 -4.75 0.53 -3.37
N ARG A 46 -4.14 1.26 -2.44
CA ARG A 46 -4.89 2.06 -1.45
C ARG A 46 -5.67 3.18 -2.11
N GLN A 47 -5.05 3.92 -3.03
CA GLN A 47 -5.72 4.99 -3.77
C GLN A 47 -6.87 4.46 -4.62
N ALA A 48 -6.68 3.33 -5.30
CA ALA A 48 -7.72 2.69 -6.09
C ALA A 48 -8.92 2.29 -5.22
N ILE A 49 -8.69 1.73 -4.03
CA ILE A 49 -9.76 1.39 -3.08
C ILE A 49 -10.50 2.65 -2.60
N ILE A 50 -9.76 3.70 -2.22
CA ILE A 50 -10.37 4.96 -1.77
C ILE A 50 -11.20 5.57 -2.90
N GLN A 51 -10.65 5.63 -4.11
CA GLN A 51 -11.33 6.20 -5.27
C GLN A 51 -12.59 5.41 -5.63
N TYR A 52 -12.55 4.08 -5.60
CA TYR A 52 -13.69 3.24 -5.98
C TYR A 52 -14.81 3.21 -4.92
N ILE A 53 -14.49 3.40 -3.64
CA ILE A 53 -15.47 3.40 -2.54
C ILE A 53 -16.01 4.81 -2.24
N SER A 54 -15.26 5.86 -2.59
CA SER A 54 -15.66 7.25 -2.36
C SER A 54 -16.56 7.81 -3.49
N GLU A 55 -17.00 6.93 -4.39
CA GLU A 55 -17.95 7.18 -5.48
C GLU A 55 -19.29 6.52 -5.15
#